data_AF-A6R596-F1
#
_entry.id   AF-A6R596-F1
#
_cell.length_a   1.000
_cell.length_b   1.000
_cell.length_c   1.000
_cell.angle_alpha   90.00
_cell.angle_beta   90.00
_cell.angle_gamma   90.00
#
_symmetry.space_group_name_H-M   'P 1'
#
loop_
_entity.id
_entity.type
_entity.pdbx_description
1 polymer ?
#
loop_
_entity_poly.entity_id
_entity_poly.type
_entity_poly.pdbx_seq_one_letter_code
_entity_poly.pdbx_strand_id
1 'polypeptide(L)'
;MPKAPITLQNGRWHPYFRNGWKSTYICPLTGATALFTTSLQILGLALDTVTLIAFGELGRQCTRRSDGRRVQTAVLWGFVLIGVSAVWLLVAFLIYFFLPQHRHELLSFSSLYLGSVIKLSLIFACAFVSASCLWAAKAKSSQNLQDAVAEYQRRYKHPPPPGFDLWYKYATERSSVVIDDYDQIYEDLLPFRALSPRTLRELTYALAADHSNDVATVSIRGGTTQIQEDILPTHRWMIEGVAKMIGAVSQHLPDMDIAFNLNDECRVAVPWGDITALHNSAKSHIHRSTGNFTGSWSENRASTWGPSEPAKVTHGLFTDTSFQQVYDLVGRSVCPPSSKAGTSFVWDRRKICLDCTSPHSLEQFLSNWTLASDICHQPDLASLSGFYLSPSAFKVSRPLLPVFSQSKNIRI
;
A
#
# COMPACT_ATOMS: atom_id res chain seq x y z
N MET A 1 54.10 0.41 13.98
CA MET A 1 54.20 1.87 13.73
C MET A 1 55.06 2.04 12.48
N PRO A 2 54.57 2.76 11.46
CA PRO A 2 54.55 4.22 11.50
C PRO A 2 53.15 4.82 11.31
N LYS A 3 52.93 5.93 12.02
CA LYS A 3 51.82 6.87 11.84
C LYS A 3 52.26 7.96 10.86
N ALA A 4 51.32 8.45 10.04
CA ALA A 4 51.00 9.87 9.83
C ALA A 4 50.09 10.01 8.58
N PRO A 5 49.45 11.16 8.33
CA PRO A 5 48.43 11.82 9.14
C PRO A 5 47.15 12.06 8.30
N ILE A 6 45.98 12.21 8.92
CA ILE A 6 44.79 12.74 8.22
C ILE A 6 44.55 14.16 8.72
N THR A 7 44.91 15.11 7.87
CA THR A 7 44.60 16.53 7.97
C THR A 7 43.15 16.76 7.53
N LEU A 8 42.42 17.53 8.33
CA LEU A 8 41.13 18.13 7.97
C LEU A 8 41.38 19.24 6.93
N GLN A 9 40.86 19.10 5.71
CA GLN A 9 40.62 20.23 4.81
C GLN A 9 39.32 20.04 4.02
N ASN A 10 38.48 21.08 4.06
CA ASN A 10 37.36 21.38 3.16
C ASN A 10 35.99 20.69 3.36
N GLY A 11 35.46 20.73 4.60
CA GLY A 11 34.05 21.11 4.85
C GLY A 11 32.92 20.54 3.98
N ARG A 12 33.02 19.30 3.47
CA ARG A 12 31.96 18.61 2.74
C ARG A 12 31.79 17.21 3.32
N TRP A 13 30.59 16.93 3.81
CA TRP A 13 30.17 15.60 4.22
C TRP A 13 30.01 14.73 2.97
N HIS A 14 31.03 13.93 2.64
CA HIS A 14 30.90 12.83 1.70
C HIS A 14 30.30 11.61 2.44
N PRO A 15 29.15 11.06 2.03
CA PRO A 15 28.67 9.82 2.62
C PRO A 15 29.55 8.66 2.13
N TYR A 16 30.39 8.17 3.04
CA TYR A 16 31.23 6.99 2.86
C TYR A 16 30.37 5.72 2.73
N PHE A 17 29.90 5.42 1.52
CA PHE A 17 29.50 4.05 1.13
C PHE A 17 30.70 3.06 1.06
N ARG A 18 31.92 3.55 1.31
CA ARG A 18 33.16 2.77 1.19
C ARG A 18 33.32 1.67 2.24
N ASN A 19 32.46 1.61 3.26
CA ASN A 19 32.50 0.60 4.32
C ASN A 19 31.28 -0.34 4.32
N GLY A 20 30.36 -0.28 3.34
CA GLY A 20 29.23 -1.22 3.25
C GLY A 20 29.64 -2.69 3.12
N TRP A 21 30.82 -2.94 2.57
CA TRP A 21 31.57 -4.20 2.50
C TRP A 21 31.94 -4.81 3.87
N LYS A 22 31.90 -4.00 4.93
CA LYS A 22 32.11 -4.43 6.32
C LYS A 22 30.79 -4.75 7.04
N SER A 23 29.67 -4.68 6.33
CA SER A 23 28.38 -5.19 6.80
C SER A 23 28.38 -6.72 6.72
N THR A 24 27.96 -7.36 7.80
CA THR A 24 28.17 -8.79 8.11
C THR A 24 27.27 -9.76 7.34
N TYR A 25 26.98 -9.51 6.06
CA TYR A 25 26.26 -10.45 5.20
C TYR A 25 26.93 -10.55 3.83
N ILE A 26 28.07 -11.26 3.77
CA ILE A 26 28.60 -11.84 2.54
C ILE A 26 28.94 -13.30 2.84
N CYS A 27 28.23 -14.24 2.21
CA CYS A 27 28.48 -15.68 2.29
C CYS A 27 29.91 -16.03 1.83
N PRO A 28 30.58 -17.02 2.45
CA PRO A 28 31.81 -17.57 1.92
C PRO A 28 31.44 -18.49 0.75
N LEU A 29 31.23 -17.95 -0.45
CA LEU A 29 30.96 -18.74 -1.67
C LEU A 29 32.17 -19.58 -2.13
N THR A 30 33.34 -19.45 -1.48
CA THR A 30 34.58 -20.11 -1.91
C THR A 30 35.33 -20.83 -0.78
N GLY A 31 34.69 -21.09 0.36
CA GLY A 31 35.30 -21.76 1.52
C GLY A 31 34.84 -23.21 1.70
N ALA A 32 35.60 -24.02 2.44
CA ALA A 32 35.23 -25.39 2.81
C ALA A 32 33.92 -25.47 3.64
N THR A 33 33.45 -24.35 4.18
CA THR A 33 32.20 -24.22 4.94
C THR A 33 31.01 -23.77 4.07
N ALA A 34 31.20 -23.50 2.78
CA ALA A 34 30.16 -22.96 1.89
C ALA A 34 28.88 -23.83 1.90
N LEU A 35 29.03 -25.14 1.75
CA LEU A 35 27.90 -26.09 1.77
C LEU A 35 27.17 -26.09 3.12
N PHE A 36 27.91 -25.98 4.23
CA PHE A 36 27.33 -25.94 5.57
C PHE A 36 26.58 -24.61 5.81
N THR A 37 27.18 -23.49 5.42
CA THR A 37 26.54 -22.17 5.51
C THR A 37 25.31 -22.07 4.62
N THR A 38 25.37 -22.54 3.38
CA THR A 38 24.21 -22.58 2.48
C THR A 38 23.12 -23.51 3.02
N SER A 39 23.47 -24.65 3.61
CA SER A 39 22.50 -25.54 4.26
C SER A 39 21.81 -24.88 5.45
N LEU A 40 22.56 -24.16 6.29
CA LEU A 40 22.00 -23.40 7.41
C LEU A 40 21.11 -22.23 6.93
N GLN A 41 21.48 -21.58 5.82
CA GLN A 41 20.66 -20.52 5.23
C GLN A 41 19.38 -21.04 4.61
N ILE A 42 19.43 -22.19 3.91
CA ILE A 42 18.23 -22.87 3.39
C ILE A 42 17.35 -23.34 4.54
N LEU A 43 17.93 -23.88 5.61
CA LEU A 43 17.20 -24.26 6.81
C LEU A 43 16.57 -23.04 7.49
N GLY A 44 17.31 -21.94 7.62
CA GLY A 44 16.80 -20.66 8.14
C GLY A 44 15.63 -20.14 7.30
N LEU A 45 15.77 -20.11 5.98
CA LEU A 45 14.70 -19.71 5.07
C LEU A 45 13.47 -20.64 5.17
N ALA A 46 13.68 -21.96 5.28
CA ALA A 46 12.59 -22.91 5.48
C ALA A 46 11.89 -22.67 6.82
N LEU A 47 12.63 -22.39 7.89
CA LEU A 47 12.10 -22.12 9.22
C LEU A 47 11.36 -20.78 9.26
N ASP A 48 11.90 -19.75 8.61
CA ASP A 48 11.23 -18.46 8.41
C ASP A 48 9.95 -18.62 7.59
N THR A 49 9.97 -19.44 6.53
CA THR A 49 8.80 -19.72 5.69
C THR A 49 7.73 -20.49 6.48
N VAL A 50 8.11 -21.51 7.24
CA VAL A 50 7.19 -22.25 8.13
C VAL A 50 6.64 -21.32 9.21
N THR A 51 7.46 -20.44 9.75
CA THR A 51 7.06 -19.44 10.76
C THR A 51 6.08 -18.43 10.16
N LEU A 52 6.32 -17.93 8.95
CA LEU A 52 5.41 -17.04 8.23
C LEU A 52 4.10 -17.74 7.83
N ILE A 53 4.14 -19.01 7.42
CA ILE A 53 2.93 -19.81 7.15
C ILE A 53 2.14 -20.05 8.43
N ALA A 54 2.81 -20.41 9.53
CA ALA A 54 2.19 -20.54 10.84
C ALA A 54 1.58 -19.20 11.31
N PHE A 55 2.27 -18.08 11.08
CA PHE A 55 1.74 -16.74 11.33
C PHE A 55 0.54 -16.40 10.44
N GLY A 56 0.56 -16.80 9.17
CA GLY A 56 -0.57 -16.63 8.24
C GLY A 56 -1.79 -17.44 8.64
N GLU A 57 -1.60 -18.68 9.07
CA GLU A 57 -2.68 -19.58 9.48
C GLU A 57 -3.24 -19.20 10.87
N LEU A 58 -2.39 -18.86 11.84
CA LEU A 58 -2.83 -18.32 13.14
C LEU A 58 -3.53 -16.98 12.99
N GLY A 59 -3.05 -16.10 12.09
CA GLY A 59 -3.71 -14.85 11.75
C GLY A 59 -5.08 -15.05 11.09
N ARG A 60 -5.23 -16.09 10.25
CA ARG A 60 -6.52 -16.46 9.63
C ARG A 60 -7.53 -17.01 10.63
N GLN A 61 -7.10 -17.80 11.62
CA GLN A 61 -8.00 -18.41 12.60
C GLN A 61 -8.75 -17.41 13.49
N CYS A 62 -8.29 -16.15 13.59
CA CYS A 62 -9.00 -15.09 14.31
C CYS A 62 -10.18 -14.47 13.56
N THR A 63 -10.50 -14.90 12.34
CA THR A 63 -11.68 -14.40 11.60
C THR A 63 -12.96 -15.19 11.83
N ARG A 64 -12.94 -16.27 12.63
CA ARG A 64 -14.16 -17.06 12.85
C ARG A 64 -14.26 -17.65 14.26
N ARG A 65 -14.58 -16.84 15.26
CA ARG A 65 -15.46 -17.28 16.36
C ARG A 65 -16.14 -16.13 17.11
N SER A 66 -17.45 -16.31 17.28
CA SER A 66 -18.36 -15.53 18.09
C SER A 66 -18.08 -15.81 19.58
N ASP A 67 -17.31 -14.97 20.28
CA ASP A 67 -17.64 -14.49 21.64
C ASP A 67 -16.65 -13.43 22.20
N GLY A 68 -17.14 -12.21 22.41
CA GLY A 68 -17.03 -11.47 23.67
C GLY A 68 -15.72 -10.90 24.22
N ARG A 69 -14.53 -11.47 24.02
CA ARG A 69 -13.30 -10.96 24.66
C ARG A 69 -12.10 -10.94 23.72
N ARG A 70 -11.86 -9.78 23.11
CA ARG A 70 -10.68 -9.51 22.26
C ARG A 70 -9.42 -9.47 23.11
N VAL A 71 -8.46 -10.36 22.82
CA VAL A 71 -7.03 -10.06 23.08
C VAL A 71 -6.55 -9.27 21.87
N GLN A 72 -6.05 -8.05 22.09
CA GLN A 72 -5.48 -7.24 20.99
C GLN A 72 -4.37 -8.04 20.31
N THR A 73 -4.36 -8.08 18.99
CA THR A 73 -3.36 -8.82 18.18
C THR A 73 -1.93 -8.51 18.65
N ALA A 74 -1.66 -7.27 19.06
CA ALA A 74 -0.38 -6.86 19.64
C ALA A 74 0.02 -7.63 20.92
N VAL A 75 -0.94 -7.99 21.77
CA VAL A 75 -0.70 -8.78 23.00
C VAL A 75 -0.35 -10.22 22.66
N LEU A 76 -1.02 -10.80 21.66
CA LEU A 76 -0.67 -12.13 21.14
C LEU A 76 0.76 -12.15 20.57
N TRP A 77 1.12 -11.12 19.80
CA TRP A 77 2.49 -10.94 19.30
C TRP A 77 3.52 -10.76 20.42
N GLY A 78 3.17 -10.05 21.49
CA GLY A 78 3.98 -9.96 22.70
C GLY A 78 4.29 -11.34 23.29
N PHE A 79 3.29 -12.21 23.41
CA PHE A 79 3.48 -13.58 23.92
C PHE A 79 4.33 -14.44 22.99
N VAL A 80 4.16 -14.31 21.67
CA VAL A 80 4.99 -15.03 20.68
C VAL A 80 6.46 -14.61 20.81
N LEU A 81 6.76 -13.31 20.89
CA LEU A 81 8.13 -12.80 21.03
C LEU A 81 8.77 -13.25 22.35
N ILE A 82 8.00 -13.26 23.45
CA ILE A 82 8.43 -13.81 24.74
C ILE A 82 8.73 -15.31 24.61
N GLY A 83 7.85 -16.06 23.94
CA GLY A 83 8.03 -17.49 23.69
C GLY A 83 9.30 -17.80 22.88
N VAL A 84 9.53 -17.08 21.79
CA VAL A 84 10.76 -17.20 20.98
C VAL A 84 11.99 -16.87 21.82
N SER A 85 11.94 -15.80 22.62
CA SER A 85 13.02 -15.42 23.52
C SER A 85 13.30 -16.53 24.54
N ALA A 86 12.27 -17.15 25.12
CA ALA A 86 12.41 -18.25 26.07
C ALA A 86 13.04 -19.50 25.43
N VAL A 87 12.66 -19.84 24.20
CA VAL A 87 13.27 -20.96 23.44
C VAL A 87 14.75 -20.71 23.21
N TRP A 88 15.13 -19.51 22.76
CA TRP A 88 16.55 -19.18 22.55
C TRP A 88 17.35 -19.12 23.84
N LEU A 89 16.74 -18.69 24.95
CA LEU A 89 17.37 -18.79 26.28
C LEU A 89 17.59 -20.24 26.71
N LEU A 90 16.65 -21.15 26.41
CA LEU A 90 16.81 -22.59 26.66
C LEU A 90 17.92 -23.20 25.80
N VAL A 91 17.97 -22.86 24.51
CA VAL A 91 19.04 -23.30 23.61
C VAL A 91 20.40 -22.79 24.10
N ALA A 92 20.48 -21.52 24.49
CA ALA A 92 21.69 -20.93 25.05
C ALA A 92 22.12 -21.63 26.35
N PHE A 93 21.16 -21.97 27.22
CA PHE A 93 21.40 -22.75 28.43
C PHE A 93 21.97 -24.15 28.11
N LEU A 94 21.38 -24.86 27.16
CA LEU A 94 21.86 -26.19 26.76
C LEU A 94 23.27 -26.13 26.17
N ILE A 95 23.56 -25.17 25.28
CA ILE A 95 24.91 -24.97 24.72
C ILE A 95 25.90 -24.64 25.84
N TYR A 96 25.52 -23.77 26.78
CA TYR A 96 26.39 -23.41 27.90
C TYR A 96 26.74 -24.64 28.76
N PHE A 97 25.78 -25.48 29.13
CA PHE A 97 26.05 -26.63 30.00
C PHE A 97 26.74 -27.80 29.27
N PHE A 98 26.28 -28.15 28.07
CA PHE A 98 26.68 -29.39 27.38
C PHE A 98 27.82 -29.21 26.36
N LEU A 99 28.10 -27.98 25.90
CA LEU A 99 29.11 -27.70 24.87
C LEU A 99 30.16 -26.68 25.37
N PRO A 100 31.09 -27.09 26.25
CA PRO A 100 32.03 -26.18 26.90
C PRO A 100 32.93 -25.40 25.93
N GLN A 101 33.22 -25.97 24.75
CA GLN A 101 34.02 -25.34 23.70
C GLN A 101 33.39 -24.05 23.12
N HIS A 102 32.06 -23.90 23.18
CA HIS A 102 31.34 -22.74 22.65
C HIS A 102 30.92 -21.72 23.72
N ARG A 103 31.25 -21.94 25.00
CA ARG A 103 30.87 -21.03 26.10
C ARG A 103 31.41 -19.62 25.91
N HIS A 104 32.66 -19.51 25.44
CA HIS A 104 33.28 -18.22 25.20
C HIS A 104 32.55 -17.45 24.10
N GLU A 105 32.22 -18.10 22.99
CA GLU A 105 31.48 -17.50 21.87
C GLU A 105 30.06 -17.03 22.28
N LEU A 106 29.40 -17.82 23.13
CA LEU A 106 28.04 -17.54 23.61
C LEU A 106 27.98 -16.36 24.59
N LEU A 107 29.08 -16.07 25.28
CA LEU A 107 29.20 -14.97 26.24
C LEU A 107 29.99 -13.77 25.70
N SER A 108 30.72 -13.94 24.60
CA SER A 108 31.52 -12.89 23.95
C SER A 108 30.66 -12.02 23.04
N PHE A 109 29.74 -11.25 23.61
CA PHE A 109 29.14 -10.14 22.89
C PHE A 109 30.08 -8.95 22.97
N SER A 110 30.45 -8.38 21.80
CA SER A 110 31.18 -7.12 21.83
C SER A 110 30.31 -6.05 22.48
N SER A 111 30.91 -5.17 23.29
CA SER A 111 30.19 -4.04 23.90
C SER A 111 29.56 -3.12 22.84
N LEU A 112 30.18 -3.06 21.65
CA LEU A 112 29.62 -2.43 20.45
C LEU A 112 28.35 -3.11 19.96
N TYR A 113 28.31 -4.44 19.88
CA TYR A 113 27.12 -5.19 19.45
C TYR A 113 25.98 -5.00 20.45
N LEU A 114 26.22 -5.20 21.75
CA LEU A 114 25.19 -5.05 22.78
C LEU A 114 24.66 -3.61 22.83
N GLY A 115 25.55 -2.62 22.77
CA GLY A 115 25.18 -1.21 22.69
C GLY A 115 24.37 -0.88 21.42
N SER A 116 24.69 -1.50 20.29
CA SER A 116 23.96 -1.29 19.03
C SER A 116 22.57 -1.93 19.05
N VAL A 117 22.44 -3.15 19.57
CA VAL A 117 21.15 -3.85 19.67
C VAL A 117 20.21 -3.14 20.64
N ILE A 118 20.71 -2.66 21.79
CA ILE A 118 19.91 -1.88 22.74
C ILE A 118 19.45 -0.57 22.11
N LYS A 119 20.37 0.18 21.48
CA LYS A 119 20.03 1.44 20.80
C LYS A 119 19.02 1.22 19.69
N LEU A 120 19.22 0.21 18.83
CA LEU A 120 18.33 -0.09 17.72
C LEU A 120 16.95 -0.54 18.22
N SER A 121 16.89 -1.40 19.24
CA SER A 121 15.64 -1.84 19.86
C SER A 121 14.87 -0.68 20.49
N LEU A 122 15.56 0.23 21.20
CA LEU A 122 14.95 1.42 21.79
C LEU A 122 14.47 2.39 20.71
N ILE A 123 15.28 2.66 19.69
CA ILE A 123 14.90 3.52 18.57
C ILE A 123 13.68 2.95 17.86
N PHE A 124 13.67 1.64 17.56
CA PHE A 124 12.56 0.98 16.90
C PHE A 124 11.28 1.03 17.74
N ALA A 125 11.37 0.68 19.03
CA ALA A 125 10.22 0.74 19.93
C ALA A 125 9.67 2.17 20.07
N CYS A 126 10.53 3.16 20.32
CA CYS A 126 10.12 4.55 20.44
C CYS A 126 9.53 5.07 19.12
N ALA A 127 10.20 4.87 17.99
CA ALA A 127 9.73 5.34 16.69
C ALA A 127 8.40 4.69 16.30
N PHE A 128 8.26 3.37 16.49
CA PHE A 128 7.04 2.65 16.16
C PHE A 128 5.87 3.08 17.05
N VAL A 129 6.07 3.19 18.36
CA VAL A 129 5.03 3.63 19.30
C VAL A 129 4.64 5.09 19.01
N SER A 130 5.61 5.98 18.84
CA SER A 130 5.33 7.39 18.51
C SER A 130 4.60 7.54 17.18
N ALA A 131 5.03 6.85 16.12
CA ALA A 131 4.37 6.89 14.82
C ALA A 131 2.94 6.32 14.90
N SER A 132 2.75 5.21 15.62
CA SER A 132 1.44 4.59 15.83
C SER A 132 0.49 5.52 16.59
N CYS A 133 0.97 6.16 17.66
CA CYS A 133 0.19 7.13 18.43
C CYS A 133 -0.19 8.37 17.61
N LEU A 134 0.76 8.92 16.84
CA LEU A 134 0.52 10.07 15.97
C LEU A 134 -0.52 9.74 14.88
N TRP A 135 -0.36 8.58 14.24
CA TRP A 135 -1.32 8.13 13.24
C TRP A 135 -2.72 7.90 13.84
N ALA A 136 -2.80 7.23 15.00
CA ALA A 136 -4.07 7.01 15.68
C ALA A 136 -4.76 8.32 16.10
N ALA A 137 -3.99 9.30 16.59
CA ALA A 137 -4.51 10.62 16.93
C ALA A 137 -5.03 11.38 15.69
N LYS A 138 -4.38 11.21 14.52
CA LYS A 138 -4.84 11.80 13.25
C LYS A 138 -6.09 11.10 12.71
N ALA A 139 -6.16 9.78 12.85
CA ALA A 139 -7.21 8.92 12.30
C ALA A 139 -8.54 9.03 13.04
N LYS A 140 -8.50 9.44 14.31
CA LYS A 140 -9.65 9.61 15.20
C LYS A 140 -9.46 10.87 16.05
N SER A 141 -9.61 12.03 15.43
CA SER A 141 -9.52 13.30 16.15
C SER A 141 -10.84 13.73 16.80
N SER A 142 -11.97 13.38 16.19
CA SER A 142 -13.32 13.83 16.58
C SER A 142 -13.95 13.00 17.69
N GLN A 143 -14.54 13.68 18.69
CA GLN A 143 -15.15 13.03 19.87
C GLN A 143 -16.66 12.80 19.72
N ASN A 144 -17.32 13.61 18.90
CA ASN A 144 -18.75 13.51 18.61
C ASN A 144 -19.02 13.75 17.11
N LEU A 145 -20.28 13.56 16.69
CA LEU A 145 -20.68 13.74 15.29
C LEU A 145 -20.47 15.17 14.78
N GLN A 146 -20.74 16.19 15.60
CA GLN A 146 -20.59 17.59 15.21
C GLN A 146 -19.13 17.92 14.92
N ASP A 147 -18.22 17.46 15.79
CA ASP A 147 -16.77 17.58 15.57
C ASP A 147 -16.34 16.90 14.27
N ALA A 148 -16.83 15.69 14.01
CA ALA A 148 -16.50 14.93 12.80
C ALA A 148 -16.96 15.63 11.52
N VAL A 149 -18.16 16.22 11.53
CA VAL A 149 -18.67 17.01 10.41
C VAL A 149 -17.83 18.28 10.20
N ALA A 150 -17.51 19.00 11.29
CA ALA A 150 -16.69 20.20 11.23
C ALA A 150 -15.27 19.89 10.70
N GLU A 151 -14.68 18.79 11.16
CA GLU A 151 -13.35 18.35 10.73
C GLU A 151 -13.34 17.91 9.26
N TYR A 152 -14.37 17.17 8.82
CA TYR A 152 -14.55 16.81 7.42
C TYR A 152 -14.62 18.06 6.52
N GLN A 153 -15.45 19.04 6.90
CA GLN A 153 -15.57 20.30 6.16
C GLN A 153 -14.26 21.10 6.18
N ARG A 154 -13.56 21.12 7.32
CA ARG A 154 -12.28 21.81 7.47
C ARG A 154 -11.22 21.21 6.55
N ARG A 155 -11.10 19.87 6.49
CA ARG A 155 -10.11 19.15 5.67
C ARG A 155 -10.44 19.21 4.18
N TYR A 156 -11.67 18.84 3.80
CA TYR A 156 -12.03 18.57 2.41
C TYR A 156 -12.76 19.71 1.71
N LYS A 157 -13.07 20.80 2.42
CA LYS A 157 -13.78 21.99 1.91
C LYS A 157 -15.13 21.66 1.26
N HIS A 158 -15.79 20.61 1.76
CA HIS A 158 -17.03 20.10 1.23
C HIS A 158 -17.86 19.49 2.36
N PRO A 159 -19.20 19.56 2.33
CA PRO A 159 -20.01 18.84 3.31
C PRO A 159 -19.80 17.32 3.19
N PRO A 160 -19.96 16.59 4.30
CA PRO A 160 -19.94 15.12 4.26
C PRO A 160 -21.12 14.56 3.43
N PRO A 161 -20.98 13.34 2.90
CA PRO A 161 -22.02 12.72 2.08
C PRO A 161 -23.29 12.39 2.90
N PRO A 162 -24.44 12.18 2.23
CA PRO A 162 -25.64 11.65 2.88
C PRO A 162 -25.34 10.36 3.66
N GLY A 163 -25.88 10.23 4.88
CA GLY A 163 -25.66 9.07 5.76
C GLY A 163 -24.35 9.08 6.55
N PHE A 164 -23.64 10.21 6.60
CA PHE A 164 -22.41 10.34 7.39
C PHE A 164 -22.62 10.11 8.90
N ASP A 165 -23.78 10.49 9.41
CA ASP A 165 -24.23 10.21 10.78
C ASP A 165 -24.37 8.71 11.06
N LEU A 166 -24.94 7.97 10.10
CA LEU A 166 -25.06 6.51 10.16
C LEU A 166 -23.69 5.84 10.16
N TRP A 167 -22.79 6.30 9.29
CA TRP A 167 -21.40 5.84 9.27
C TRP A 167 -20.69 6.14 10.59
N TYR A 168 -20.80 7.35 11.13
CA TYR A 168 -20.17 7.74 12.39
C TYR A 168 -20.64 6.84 13.54
N LYS A 169 -21.96 6.59 13.63
CA LYS A 169 -22.53 5.66 14.60
C LYS A 169 -21.99 4.24 14.43
N TYR A 170 -22.00 3.72 13.21
CA TYR A 170 -21.49 2.39 12.91
C TYR A 170 -20.01 2.22 13.27
N ALA A 171 -19.19 3.22 12.94
CA ALA A 171 -17.76 3.22 13.20
C ALA A 171 -17.46 3.31 14.71
N THR A 172 -18.20 4.12 15.46
CA THR A 172 -18.03 4.26 16.91
C THR A 172 -18.49 3.02 17.68
N GLU A 173 -19.64 2.44 17.35
CA GLU A 173 -20.15 1.19 17.97
C GLU A 173 -19.20 0.00 17.79
N ARG A 174 -18.44 -0.01 16.70
CA ARG A 174 -17.45 -1.07 16.39
C ARG A 174 -16.04 -0.77 16.86
N SER A 175 -15.83 0.37 17.51
CA SER A 175 -14.51 0.86 17.91
C SER A 175 -13.54 0.94 16.74
N SER A 176 -14.00 1.49 15.60
CA SER A 176 -13.14 1.78 14.44
C SER A 176 -11.99 2.67 14.85
N VAL A 177 -10.80 2.38 14.30
CA VAL A 177 -9.58 3.18 14.51
C VAL A 177 -9.61 4.44 13.65
N VAL A 178 -10.35 4.41 12.54
CA VAL A 178 -10.52 5.54 11.62
C VAL A 178 -11.94 6.08 11.76
N ILE A 179 -12.07 7.36 12.11
CA ILE A 179 -13.36 8.08 12.26
C ILE A 179 -13.44 9.29 11.32
N ASP A 180 -12.33 10.01 11.13
CA ASP A 180 -12.33 11.29 10.41
C ASP A 180 -11.12 11.47 9.47
N ASP A 181 -10.35 10.41 9.19
CA ASP A 181 -9.29 10.40 8.16
C ASP A 181 -9.77 9.72 6.87
N TYR A 182 -10.19 10.53 5.91
CA TYR A 182 -10.62 10.12 4.57
C TYR A 182 -9.67 10.62 3.48
N ASP A 183 -8.44 11.01 3.82
CA ASP A 183 -7.54 11.72 2.90
C ASP A 183 -7.30 10.90 1.62
N GLN A 184 -7.09 9.59 1.77
CA GLN A 184 -6.89 8.68 0.64
C GLN A 184 -8.14 8.58 -0.24
N ILE A 185 -9.32 8.39 0.35
CA ILE A 185 -10.59 8.31 -0.38
C ILE A 185 -10.87 9.62 -1.11
N TYR A 186 -10.61 10.75 -0.46
CA TYR A 186 -10.83 12.06 -1.05
C TYR A 186 -9.94 12.28 -2.27
N GLU A 187 -8.64 12.04 -2.17
CA GLU A 187 -7.70 12.22 -3.28
C GLU A 187 -7.99 11.24 -4.43
N ASP A 188 -8.39 10.00 -4.14
CA ASP A 188 -8.72 9.00 -5.16
C ASP A 188 -10.00 9.34 -5.94
N LEU A 189 -10.99 9.92 -5.26
CA LEU A 189 -12.27 10.30 -5.87
C LEU A 189 -12.25 11.70 -6.49
N LEU A 190 -11.30 12.56 -6.12
CA LEU A 190 -11.18 13.93 -6.61
C LEU A 190 -11.20 14.03 -8.14
N PRO A 191 -10.38 13.30 -8.93
CA PRO A 191 -10.38 13.45 -10.39
C PRO A 191 -11.72 13.09 -11.03
N PHE A 192 -12.46 12.15 -10.45
CA PHE A 192 -13.78 11.74 -10.96
C PHE A 192 -14.87 12.82 -10.76
N ARG A 193 -14.68 13.77 -9.83
CA ARG A 193 -15.59 14.92 -9.67
C ARG A 193 -15.54 15.92 -10.83
N ALA A 194 -14.55 15.80 -11.71
CA ALA A 194 -14.53 16.55 -12.97
C ALA A 194 -15.49 15.96 -14.02
N LEU A 195 -15.90 14.69 -13.86
CA LEU A 195 -16.78 13.99 -14.80
C LEU A 195 -18.26 14.15 -14.41
N SER A 196 -19.14 14.12 -15.42
CA SER A 196 -20.57 14.11 -15.16
C SER A 196 -21.02 12.77 -14.56
N PRO A 197 -22.05 12.74 -13.70
CA PRO A 197 -22.60 11.48 -13.19
C PRO A 197 -23.03 10.51 -14.30
N ARG A 198 -23.51 11.01 -15.44
CA ARG A 198 -23.88 10.19 -16.60
C ARG A 198 -22.65 9.52 -17.20
N THR A 199 -21.58 10.27 -17.44
CA THR A 199 -20.32 9.76 -18.00
C THR A 199 -19.73 8.65 -17.11
N LEU A 200 -19.77 8.82 -15.79
CA LEU A 200 -19.30 7.78 -14.86
C LEU A 200 -20.08 6.47 -15.04
N ARG A 201 -21.41 6.54 -15.15
CA ARG A 201 -22.26 5.34 -15.36
C ARG A 201 -22.00 4.68 -16.70
N GLU A 202 -21.85 5.47 -17.77
CA GLU A 202 -21.53 4.97 -19.11
C GLU A 202 -20.17 4.26 -19.13
N LEU A 203 -19.14 4.82 -18.47
CA LEU A 203 -17.83 4.18 -18.35
C LEU A 203 -17.88 2.90 -17.51
N THR A 204 -18.59 2.90 -16.38
CA THR A 204 -18.77 1.70 -15.55
C THR A 204 -19.47 0.58 -16.32
N TYR A 205 -20.50 0.91 -17.10
CA TYR A 205 -21.19 -0.05 -17.95
C TYR A 205 -20.27 -0.61 -19.03
N ALA A 206 -19.54 0.25 -19.74
CA ALA A 206 -18.62 -0.15 -20.80
C ALA A 206 -17.50 -1.08 -20.28
N LEU A 207 -17.01 -0.85 -19.07
CA LEU A 207 -16.03 -1.72 -18.40
C LEU A 207 -16.59 -3.14 -18.20
N ALA A 208 -17.84 -3.25 -17.76
CA ALA A 208 -18.49 -4.52 -17.43
C ALA A 208 -19.05 -5.28 -18.65
N ALA A 209 -19.32 -4.56 -19.75
CA ALA A 209 -19.94 -5.12 -20.95
C ALA A 209 -18.98 -6.02 -21.78
N ASP A 210 -17.67 -5.82 -21.65
CA ASP A 210 -16.66 -6.59 -22.37
C ASP A 210 -15.80 -7.39 -21.38
N HIS A 211 -15.98 -8.72 -21.37
CA HIS A 211 -15.24 -9.64 -20.51
C HIS A 211 -13.72 -9.61 -20.73
N SER A 212 -13.25 -9.18 -21.90
CA SER A 212 -11.81 -9.06 -22.17
C SER A 212 -11.12 -7.98 -21.33
N ASN A 213 -11.90 -7.09 -20.70
CA ASN A 213 -11.39 -6.08 -19.77
C ASN A 213 -10.97 -6.63 -18.40
N ASP A 214 -11.23 -7.91 -18.10
CA ASP A 214 -10.99 -8.52 -16.78
C ASP A 214 -11.55 -7.65 -15.63
N VAL A 215 -12.79 -7.17 -15.80
CA VAL A 215 -13.54 -6.41 -14.81
C VAL A 215 -14.77 -7.21 -14.42
N ALA A 216 -15.16 -7.14 -13.16
CA ALA A 216 -16.48 -7.57 -12.72
C ALA A 216 -17.19 -6.47 -11.93
N THR A 217 -18.51 -6.53 -11.89
CA THR A 217 -19.32 -5.52 -11.22
C THR A 217 -20.04 -6.07 -9.99
N VAL A 218 -20.09 -5.26 -8.94
CA VAL A 218 -21.06 -5.39 -7.84
C VAL A 218 -22.10 -4.31 -7.99
N SER A 219 -23.37 -4.71 -8.06
CA SER A 219 -24.53 -3.85 -8.19
C SER A 219 -25.28 -3.77 -6.87
N ILE A 220 -25.69 -2.58 -6.47
CA ILE A 220 -26.60 -2.34 -5.34
C ILE A 220 -27.96 -2.01 -5.92
N ARG A 221 -28.99 -2.77 -5.54
CA ARG A 221 -30.38 -2.54 -5.95
C ARG A 221 -31.30 -2.71 -4.76
N GLY A 222 -32.08 -1.68 -4.42
CA GLY A 222 -33.03 -1.73 -3.31
C GLY A 222 -32.37 -2.11 -1.98
N GLY A 223 -31.14 -1.65 -1.76
CA GLY A 223 -30.37 -1.95 -0.55
C GLY A 223 -29.76 -3.36 -0.47
N THR A 224 -29.81 -4.14 -1.56
CA THR A 224 -29.21 -5.49 -1.65
C THR A 224 -28.07 -5.51 -2.67
N THR A 225 -27.02 -6.26 -2.38
CA THR A 225 -25.88 -6.45 -3.31
C THR A 225 -26.12 -7.63 -4.25
N GLN A 226 -25.74 -7.45 -5.51
CA GLN A 226 -25.81 -8.44 -6.59
C GLN A 226 -24.45 -8.47 -7.30
N ILE A 227 -24.00 -9.65 -7.71
CA ILE A 227 -22.76 -9.81 -8.49
C ILE A 227 -23.14 -10.11 -9.94
N GLN A 228 -22.29 -9.71 -10.87
CA GLN A 228 -22.42 -10.13 -12.27
C GLN A 228 -22.42 -11.66 -12.38
N GLU A 229 -23.25 -12.23 -13.25
CA GLU A 229 -23.41 -13.69 -13.36
C GLU A 229 -22.19 -14.36 -14.01
N ASP A 230 -21.70 -13.74 -15.08
CA ASP A 230 -20.65 -14.27 -15.98
C ASP A 230 -19.23 -13.88 -15.53
N ILE A 231 -18.92 -14.07 -14.25
CA ILE A 231 -17.56 -13.86 -13.72
C ILE A 231 -16.75 -15.15 -13.87
N LEU A 232 -15.51 -15.02 -14.34
CA LEU A 232 -14.53 -16.11 -14.38
C LEU A 232 -14.47 -16.84 -13.02
N PRO A 233 -14.66 -18.18 -12.98
CA PRO A 233 -14.73 -18.92 -11.72
C PRO A 233 -13.53 -18.70 -10.78
N THR A 234 -12.33 -18.52 -11.34
CA THR A 234 -11.09 -18.27 -10.59
C THR A 234 -11.09 -16.96 -9.81
N HIS A 235 -11.89 -15.97 -10.23
CA HIS A 235 -11.96 -14.64 -9.61
C HIS A 235 -13.30 -14.38 -8.88
N ARG A 236 -14.29 -15.28 -9.01
CA ARG A 236 -15.62 -15.10 -8.43
C ARG A 236 -15.60 -14.87 -6.91
N TRP A 237 -14.77 -15.63 -6.20
CA TRP A 237 -14.64 -15.53 -4.73
C TRP A 237 -14.27 -14.12 -4.26
N MET A 238 -13.50 -13.37 -5.06
CA MET A 238 -13.10 -12.01 -4.78
C MET A 238 -14.31 -11.09 -4.77
N ILE A 239 -15.12 -11.17 -5.82
CA ILE A 239 -16.32 -10.34 -5.99
C ILE A 239 -17.40 -10.71 -4.99
N GLU A 240 -17.56 -11.99 -4.67
CA GLU A 240 -18.44 -12.43 -3.57
C GLU A 240 -18.00 -11.87 -2.21
N GLY A 241 -16.69 -11.86 -1.94
CA GLY A 241 -16.12 -11.24 -0.73
C GLY A 241 -16.42 -9.75 -0.64
N VAL A 242 -16.23 -9.02 -1.74
CA VAL A 242 -16.55 -7.58 -1.85
C VAL A 242 -18.05 -7.33 -1.69
N ALA A 243 -18.90 -8.10 -2.38
CA ALA A 243 -20.35 -7.97 -2.29
C ALA A 243 -20.88 -8.24 -0.88
N LYS A 244 -20.26 -9.21 -0.15
CA LYS A 244 -20.57 -9.48 1.25
C LYS A 244 -20.14 -8.34 2.17
N MET A 245 -18.98 -7.73 1.94
CA MET A 245 -18.51 -6.57 2.69
C MET A 245 -19.46 -5.37 2.51
N ILE A 246 -19.83 -5.06 1.26
CA ILE A 246 -20.77 -3.97 0.95
C ILE A 246 -22.17 -4.30 1.49
N GLY A 247 -22.59 -5.56 1.43
CA GLY A 247 -23.90 -6.01 1.93
C GLY A 247 -24.15 -5.72 3.41
N ALA A 248 -23.11 -5.53 4.22
CA ALA A 248 -23.24 -5.14 5.62
C ALA A 248 -23.78 -3.70 5.81
N VAL A 249 -23.66 -2.85 4.79
CA VAL A 249 -24.07 -1.43 4.82
C VAL A 249 -24.97 -1.03 3.64
N SER A 250 -25.28 -1.96 2.73
CA SER A 250 -25.94 -1.66 1.46
C SER A 250 -27.34 -1.06 1.61
N GLN A 251 -28.05 -1.34 2.71
CA GLN A 251 -29.36 -0.75 3.01
C GLN A 251 -29.33 0.78 3.15
N HIS A 252 -28.15 1.36 3.41
CA HIS A 252 -27.95 2.81 3.53
C HIS A 252 -27.35 3.44 2.25
N LEU A 253 -27.07 2.63 1.24
CA LEU A 253 -26.47 3.06 -0.02
C LEU A 253 -27.54 3.16 -1.12
N PRO A 254 -27.42 4.14 -2.03
CA PRO A 254 -28.32 4.23 -3.17
C PRO A 254 -27.98 3.17 -4.22
N ASP A 255 -28.88 2.98 -5.18
CA ASP A 255 -28.62 2.08 -6.32
C ASP A 255 -27.40 2.55 -7.11
N MET A 256 -26.43 1.64 -7.29
CA MET A 256 -25.20 1.90 -8.02
C MET A 256 -24.54 0.63 -8.56
N ASP A 257 -23.73 0.79 -9.60
CA ASP A 257 -22.82 -0.25 -10.10
C ASP A 257 -21.38 0.15 -9.82
N ILE A 258 -20.60 -0.79 -9.31
CA ILE A 258 -19.19 -0.59 -8.94
C ILE A 258 -18.35 -1.62 -9.69
N ALA A 259 -17.47 -1.14 -10.57
CA ALA A 259 -16.55 -1.98 -11.33
C ALA A 259 -15.28 -2.29 -10.52
N PHE A 260 -14.88 -3.55 -10.49
CA PHE A 260 -13.70 -4.05 -9.79
C PHE A 260 -12.72 -4.70 -10.77
N ASN A 261 -11.45 -4.33 -10.63
CA ASN A 261 -10.32 -5.00 -11.25
C ASN A 261 -10.20 -6.42 -10.71
N LEU A 262 -10.09 -7.40 -11.61
CA LEU A 262 -9.88 -8.81 -11.26
C LEU A 262 -8.39 -9.20 -11.17
N ASN A 263 -7.48 -8.37 -11.69
CA ASN A 263 -6.05 -8.65 -11.72
C ASN A 263 -5.32 -8.02 -10.52
N ASP A 264 -4.15 -8.57 -10.20
CA ASP A 264 -3.32 -8.08 -9.09
C ASP A 264 -2.61 -6.78 -9.45
N GLU A 265 -2.30 -6.52 -10.72
CA GLU A 265 -1.66 -5.30 -11.18
C GLU A 265 -2.63 -4.10 -11.21
N CYS A 266 -2.14 -2.89 -10.88
CA CYS A 266 -2.92 -1.66 -11.07
C CYS A 266 -3.12 -1.39 -12.57
N ARG A 267 -4.19 -0.68 -12.96
CA ARG A 267 -4.63 -0.65 -14.39
C ARG A 267 -5.00 0.71 -14.96
N VAL A 268 -4.92 1.79 -14.20
CA VAL A 268 -5.34 3.13 -14.68
C VAL A 268 -4.19 4.12 -14.51
N ALA A 269 -3.39 4.25 -15.56
CA ALA A 269 -2.21 5.11 -15.57
C ALA A 269 -2.46 6.38 -16.38
N VAL A 270 -3.15 7.34 -15.77
CA VAL A 270 -3.51 8.60 -16.42
C VAL A 270 -2.27 9.49 -16.57
N PRO A 271 -1.93 9.97 -17.78
CA PRO A 271 -0.82 10.89 -17.97
C PRO A 271 -0.91 12.11 -17.05
N TRP A 272 0.24 12.59 -16.59
CA TRP A 272 0.31 13.63 -15.55
C TRP A 272 -0.46 14.91 -15.91
N GLY A 273 -0.38 15.34 -17.17
CA GLY A 273 -1.10 16.53 -17.65
C GLY A 273 -2.62 16.36 -17.53
N ASP A 274 -3.12 15.20 -17.93
CA ASP A 274 -4.56 14.90 -17.96
C ASP A 274 -5.12 14.78 -16.54
N ILE A 275 -4.44 14.05 -15.65
CA ILE A 275 -4.90 13.91 -14.26
C ILE A 275 -4.84 15.24 -13.50
N THR A 276 -3.84 16.08 -13.79
CA THR A 276 -3.72 17.42 -13.18
C THR A 276 -4.85 18.33 -13.65
N ALA A 277 -5.21 18.29 -14.94
CA ALA A 277 -6.34 19.04 -15.48
C ALA A 277 -7.67 18.60 -14.82
N LEU A 278 -7.87 17.29 -14.63
CA LEU A 278 -9.03 16.75 -13.93
C LEU A 278 -9.07 17.18 -12.46
N HIS A 279 -7.95 17.16 -11.74
CA HIS A 279 -7.87 17.68 -10.37
C HIS A 279 -8.26 19.16 -10.29
N ASN A 280 -7.74 19.98 -11.20
CA ASN A 280 -8.03 21.42 -11.23
C ASN A 280 -9.50 21.70 -11.54
N SER A 281 -10.09 20.97 -12.50
CA SER A 281 -11.51 21.05 -12.82
C SER A 281 -12.40 20.58 -11.67
N ALA A 282 -12.02 19.52 -10.97
CA ALA A 282 -12.75 19.03 -9.81
C ALA A 282 -12.73 20.04 -8.65
N LYS A 283 -11.56 20.62 -8.34
CA LYS A 283 -11.43 21.65 -7.31
C LYS A 283 -12.26 22.89 -7.66
N SER A 284 -12.28 23.33 -8.91
CA SER A 284 -13.08 24.49 -9.32
C SER A 284 -14.59 24.22 -9.21
N HIS A 285 -15.06 23.01 -9.57
CA HIS A 285 -16.45 22.60 -9.37
C HIS A 285 -16.85 22.62 -7.89
N ILE A 286 -15.98 22.13 -7.00
CA ILE A 286 -16.24 22.14 -5.55
C ILE A 286 -16.39 23.58 -5.04
N HIS A 287 -15.50 24.49 -5.46
CA HIS A 287 -15.55 25.90 -5.01
C HIS A 287 -16.79 26.64 -5.54
N ARG A 288 -17.24 26.31 -6.76
CA ARG A 288 -18.44 26.91 -7.38
C ARG A 288 -19.75 26.30 -6.87
N SER A 289 -19.71 25.11 -6.28
CA SER A 289 -20.87 24.41 -5.74
C SER A 289 -21.35 25.07 -4.45
N THR A 290 -22.06 26.19 -4.58
CA THR A 290 -22.82 26.86 -3.51
C THR A 290 -24.25 26.31 -3.36
N GLY A 291 -24.52 25.15 -3.97
CA GLY A 291 -25.86 24.58 -4.03
C GLY A 291 -26.43 24.17 -2.67
N ASN A 292 -27.76 24.20 -2.56
CA ASN A 292 -28.50 23.61 -1.45
C ASN A 292 -28.28 22.09 -1.45
N PHE A 293 -27.34 21.61 -0.64
CA PHE A 293 -27.16 20.18 -0.39
C PHE A 293 -28.40 19.67 0.36
N THR A 294 -29.18 18.80 -0.28
CA THR A 294 -30.47 18.30 0.25
C THR A 294 -30.30 17.23 1.33
N GLY A 295 -29.06 16.83 1.65
CA GLY A 295 -28.75 15.78 2.63
C GLY A 295 -29.24 14.39 2.24
N SER A 296 -29.77 14.22 1.02
CA SER A 296 -30.40 13.00 0.53
C SER A 296 -29.81 12.56 -0.81
N TRP A 297 -29.98 11.27 -1.12
CA TRP A 297 -29.65 10.75 -2.45
C TRP A 297 -30.69 11.19 -3.48
N SER A 298 -30.27 11.37 -4.73
CA SER A 298 -31.20 11.62 -5.84
C SER A 298 -32.15 10.43 -6.01
N GLU A 299 -33.41 10.69 -6.33
CA GLU A 299 -34.42 9.65 -6.54
C GLU A 299 -34.20 8.87 -7.85
N ASN A 300 -34.85 7.70 -7.96
CA ASN A 300 -34.93 6.89 -9.18
C ASN A 300 -33.57 6.49 -9.80
N ARG A 301 -32.52 6.33 -8.99
CA ARG A 301 -31.17 6.00 -9.49
C ARG A 301 -31.11 4.67 -10.22
N ALA A 302 -31.87 3.64 -9.83
CA ALA A 302 -31.94 2.38 -10.57
C ALA A 302 -32.17 2.59 -12.08
N SER A 303 -33.09 3.49 -12.46
CA SER A 303 -33.39 3.79 -13.87
C SER A 303 -32.24 4.43 -14.65
N THR A 304 -31.27 5.00 -13.93
CA THR A 304 -30.09 5.64 -14.52
C THR A 304 -28.94 4.67 -14.77
N TRP A 305 -29.06 3.44 -14.25
CA TRP A 305 -28.10 2.36 -14.42
C TRP A 305 -28.64 1.35 -15.43
N GLY A 306 -27.97 1.24 -16.57
CA GLY A 306 -28.37 0.43 -17.70
C GLY A 306 -27.71 0.94 -18.98
N PRO A 307 -27.79 0.19 -20.09
CA PRO A 307 -27.31 0.69 -21.37
C PRO A 307 -28.10 1.96 -21.73
N SER A 308 -27.41 3.11 -21.79
CA SER A 308 -27.87 4.15 -22.70
C SER A 308 -27.85 3.54 -24.11
N GLU A 309 -28.84 3.87 -24.95
CA GLU A 309 -29.01 3.36 -26.33
C GLU A 309 -27.71 2.93 -27.01
N PRO A 310 -27.73 1.79 -27.75
CA PRO A 310 -26.66 0.79 -27.72
C PRO A 310 -25.32 1.47 -27.50
N ALA A 311 -24.91 1.56 -26.22
CA ALA A 311 -23.64 2.13 -25.83
C ALA A 311 -22.61 1.57 -26.80
N LYS A 312 -22.01 2.43 -27.64
CA LYS A 312 -20.94 2.01 -28.53
C LYS A 312 -19.95 1.30 -27.62
N VAL A 313 -19.89 -0.03 -27.71
CA VAL A 313 -18.97 -0.82 -26.92
C VAL A 313 -17.60 -0.30 -27.32
N THR A 314 -17.02 0.51 -26.45
CA THR A 314 -15.73 1.15 -26.74
C THR A 314 -14.70 0.05 -26.59
N HIS A 315 -14.46 -0.69 -27.67
CA HIS A 315 -13.43 -1.71 -27.68
C HIS A 315 -12.06 -1.07 -27.36
N GLY A 316 -11.24 -1.77 -26.59
CA GLY A 316 -9.88 -1.32 -26.27
C GLY A 316 -9.78 -0.28 -25.16
N LEU A 317 -10.63 -0.36 -24.12
CA LEU A 317 -10.46 0.44 -22.89
C LEU A 317 -9.12 0.17 -22.20
N PHE A 318 -8.63 -1.06 -22.32
CA PHE A 318 -7.32 -1.46 -21.84
C PHE A 318 -6.43 -1.91 -22.99
N THR A 319 -5.14 -1.61 -22.89
CA THR A 319 -4.09 -2.14 -23.75
C THR A 319 -3.30 -3.20 -22.98
N ASP A 320 -3.16 -4.38 -23.56
CA ASP A 320 -2.34 -5.44 -22.98
C ASP A 320 -0.85 -5.15 -23.20
N THR A 321 -0.14 -4.99 -22.09
CA THR A 321 1.31 -4.74 -22.05
C THR A 321 2.01 -5.75 -21.13
N SER A 322 1.41 -6.93 -20.97
CA SER A 322 1.97 -8.03 -20.19
C SER A 322 3.33 -8.46 -20.73
N PHE A 323 4.21 -8.85 -19.81
CA PHE A 323 5.59 -9.29 -20.04
C PHE A 323 6.50 -8.27 -20.76
N GLN A 324 6.09 -7.00 -20.85
CA GLN A 324 6.87 -5.93 -21.49
C GLN A 324 7.46 -4.96 -20.46
N GLN A 325 8.48 -4.20 -20.87
CA GLN A 325 9.00 -3.11 -20.05
C GLN A 325 8.02 -1.92 -20.10
N VAL A 326 7.34 -1.64 -18.99
CA VAL A 326 6.24 -0.67 -18.95
C VAL A 326 6.64 0.72 -18.45
N TYR A 327 7.89 0.90 -18.01
CA TYR A 327 8.36 2.19 -17.51
C TYR A 327 8.25 3.29 -18.58
N ASP A 328 8.82 3.11 -19.77
CA ASP A 328 8.78 4.14 -20.80
C ASP A 328 7.40 4.25 -21.46
N LEU A 329 6.64 3.14 -21.53
CA LEU A 329 5.30 3.11 -22.09
C LEU A 329 4.27 3.84 -21.21
N VAL A 330 4.40 3.68 -19.89
CA VAL A 330 3.37 4.06 -18.92
C VAL A 330 3.95 4.85 -17.75
N GLY A 331 4.91 4.27 -17.03
CA GLY A 331 5.43 4.79 -15.76
C GLY A 331 6.05 6.19 -15.85
N ARG A 332 6.72 6.53 -16.95
CA ARG A 332 7.27 7.86 -17.19
C ARG A 332 6.19 8.91 -17.45
N SER A 333 5.08 8.52 -18.08
CA SER A 333 4.03 9.45 -18.51
C SER A 333 3.12 9.94 -17.38
N VAL A 334 3.04 9.19 -16.28
CA VAL A 334 2.30 9.58 -15.06
C VAL A 334 3.09 10.56 -14.18
N CYS A 335 4.37 10.78 -14.50
CA CYS A 335 5.25 11.64 -13.73
C CYS A 335 5.16 13.12 -14.13
N PRO A 336 5.36 14.06 -13.19
CA PRO A 336 5.48 15.47 -13.51
C PRO A 336 6.61 15.71 -14.52
N PRO A 337 6.42 16.57 -15.55
CA PRO A 337 7.47 16.88 -16.53
C PRO A 337 8.76 17.43 -15.91
N SER A 338 8.64 18.13 -14.78
CA SER A 338 9.78 18.70 -14.02
C SER A 338 10.52 17.67 -13.17
N SER A 339 10.00 16.46 -13.01
CA SER A 339 10.62 15.41 -12.19
C SER A 339 11.88 14.84 -12.85
N LYS A 340 12.66 14.03 -12.10
CA LYS A 340 13.82 13.32 -12.67
C LYS A 340 13.40 12.36 -13.77
N ALA A 341 12.26 11.69 -13.62
CA ALA A 341 11.69 10.86 -14.68
C ALA A 341 11.40 11.64 -15.96
N GLY A 342 10.98 12.91 -15.88
CA GLY A 342 10.74 13.76 -17.05
C GLY A 342 12.02 14.30 -17.68
N THR A 343 12.97 14.72 -16.84
CA THR A 343 14.16 15.50 -17.24
C THR A 343 15.42 14.68 -17.49
N SER A 344 15.46 13.41 -17.08
CA SER A 344 16.62 12.54 -17.25
C SER A 344 16.27 11.24 -17.96
N PHE A 345 17.30 10.58 -18.51
CA PHE A 345 17.18 9.25 -19.08
C PHE A 345 18.24 8.35 -18.47
N VAL A 346 17.83 7.17 -18.01
CA VAL A 346 18.70 6.22 -17.32
C VAL A 346 19.29 5.25 -18.34
N TRP A 347 20.49 5.60 -18.84
CA TRP A 347 21.22 4.76 -19.79
C TRP A 347 21.96 3.61 -19.11
N ASP A 348 22.62 3.87 -17.98
CA ASP A 348 23.42 2.88 -17.26
C ASP A 348 22.63 2.25 -16.10
N ARG A 349 22.03 1.09 -16.36
CA ARG A 349 21.23 0.33 -15.38
C ARG A 349 22.08 -0.32 -14.27
N ARG A 350 23.41 -0.24 -14.34
CA ARG A 350 24.32 -0.79 -13.30
C ARG A 350 24.56 0.17 -12.15
N LYS A 351 24.16 1.43 -12.30
CA LYS A 351 24.38 2.48 -11.29
C LYS A 351 23.05 2.92 -10.70
N ILE A 352 23.03 3.02 -9.37
CA ILE A 352 21.93 3.60 -8.62
C ILE A 352 22.23 5.08 -8.37
N CYS A 353 21.22 5.94 -8.49
CA CYS A 353 21.33 7.36 -8.19
C CYS A 353 21.41 7.59 -6.68
N LEU A 354 22.63 7.60 -6.13
CA LEU A 354 22.86 7.85 -4.70
C LEU A 354 22.41 9.26 -4.27
N ASP A 355 22.58 10.27 -5.15
CA ASP A 355 22.10 11.63 -4.89
C ASP A 355 20.56 11.69 -4.82
N CYS A 356 19.87 10.82 -5.57
CA CYS A 356 18.42 10.67 -5.49
C CYS A 356 18.00 9.90 -4.23
N THR A 357 18.88 9.04 -3.70
CA THR A 357 18.64 8.23 -2.50
C THR A 357 18.81 9.04 -1.20
N SER A 358 19.79 9.95 -1.19
CA SER A 358 20.13 10.75 0.00
C SER A 358 18.96 11.50 0.66
N PRO A 359 17.98 12.09 -0.06
CA PRO A 359 16.87 12.82 0.56
C PRO A 359 15.86 11.93 1.30
N HIS A 360 15.82 10.64 0.99
CA HIS A 360 14.87 9.68 1.59
C HIS A 360 15.54 8.60 2.44
N SER A 361 16.85 8.73 2.66
CA SER A 361 17.64 7.81 3.47
C SER A 361 18.38 8.55 4.58
N LEU A 362 18.48 7.92 5.75
CA LEU A 362 19.33 8.32 6.87
C LEU A 362 20.35 7.21 7.11
N GLU A 363 21.57 7.43 6.65
CA GLU A 363 22.63 6.41 6.63
C GLU A 363 22.19 5.14 5.90
N GLN A 364 22.05 4.02 6.62
CA GLN A 364 21.60 2.73 6.08
C GLN A 364 20.07 2.55 6.16
N PHE A 365 19.38 3.47 6.83
CA PHE A 365 17.97 3.35 7.09
C PHE A 365 17.17 4.21 6.12
N LEU A 366 16.03 3.69 5.72
CA LEU A 366 15.07 4.46 4.96
C LEU A 366 14.34 5.44 5.91
N SER A 367 14.36 6.73 5.60
CA SER A 367 13.78 7.78 6.43
C SER A 367 12.45 8.31 5.88
N ASN A 368 12.28 8.31 4.55
CA ASN A 368 11.06 8.79 3.89
C ASN A 368 10.55 7.76 2.88
N TRP A 369 9.66 6.87 3.33
CA TRP A 369 9.07 5.83 2.50
C TRP A 369 8.37 6.40 1.26
N THR A 370 7.59 7.48 1.43
CA THR A 370 6.81 8.10 0.35
C THR A 370 7.71 8.59 -0.78
N LEU A 371 8.83 9.23 -0.46
CA LEU A 371 9.77 9.72 -1.47
C LEU A 371 10.62 8.59 -2.08
N ALA A 372 10.97 7.57 -1.29
CA ALA A 372 11.73 6.42 -1.79
C ALA A 372 10.95 5.52 -2.74
N SER A 373 9.63 5.47 -2.58
CA SER A 373 8.72 4.74 -3.46
C SER A 373 8.23 5.57 -4.65
N ASP A 374 8.63 6.85 -4.77
CA ASP A 374 8.27 7.72 -5.88
C ASP A 374 9.22 7.51 -7.08
N ILE A 375 8.75 6.75 -8.07
CA ILE A 375 9.51 6.47 -9.30
C ILE A 375 9.84 7.75 -10.10
N CYS A 376 9.06 8.81 -9.93
CA CYS A 376 9.28 10.07 -10.63
C CYS A 376 10.50 10.81 -10.08
N HIS A 377 10.79 10.61 -8.80
CA HIS A 377 11.96 11.15 -8.10
C HIS A 377 13.22 10.35 -8.40
N GLN A 378 13.13 9.01 -8.40
CA GLN A 378 14.28 8.12 -8.63
C GLN A 378 14.01 7.10 -9.76
N PRO A 379 14.11 7.53 -11.03
CA PRO A 379 13.72 6.70 -12.18
C PRO A 379 14.64 5.51 -12.46
N ASP A 380 15.87 5.50 -11.94
CA ASP A 380 16.82 4.38 -12.08
C ASP A 380 16.31 3.09 -11.41
N LEU A 381 15.46 3.22 -10.39
CA LEU A 381 14.82 2.08 -9.72
C LEU A 381 13.80 1.35 -10.60
N ALA A 382 13.35 1.93 -11.72
CA ALA A 382 12.43 1.26 -12.64
C ALA A 382 13.04 -0.04 -13.18
N SER A 383 14.36 -0.06 -13.36
CA SER A 383 15.10 -1.23 -13.82
C SER A 383 15.34 -2.29 -12.73
N LEU A 384 14.94 -2.02 -11.49
CA LEU A 384 15.03 -2.93 -10.35
C LEU A 384 13.63 -3.36 -9.84
N SER A 385 12.57 -2.87 -10.46
CA SER A 385 11.18 -3.16 -10.10
C SER A 385 10.60 -4.18 -11.07
N GLY A 386 10.17 -5.34 -10.57
CA GLY A 386 9.51 -6.36 -11.38
C GLY A 386 8.28 -5.83 -12.12
N PHE A 387 7.52 -4.93 -11.49
CA PHE A 387 6.36 -4.28 -12.10
C PHE A 387 6.73 -3.46 -13.34
N TYR A 388 7.82 -2.69 -13.29
CA TYR A 388 8.24 -1.84 -14.42
C TYR A 388 9.02 -2.61 -15.50
N LEU A 389 9.65 -3.73 -15.14
CA LEU A 389 10.46 -4.55 -16.03
C LEU A 389 9.62 -5.49 -16.91
N SER A 390 8.70 -6.26 -16.30
CA SER A 390 7.94 -7.31 -16.98
C SER A 390 6.79 -7.78 -16.07
N PRO A 391 5.71 -7.01 -15.95
CA PRO A 391 4.55 -7.42 -15.15
C PRO A 391 3.79 -8.55 -15.87
N SER A 392 3.21 -9.49 -15.10
CA SER A 392 2.68 -10.75 -15.63
C SER A 392 1.35 -10.64 -16.38
N ALA A 393 0.41 -9.83 -15.89
CA ALA A 393 -0.95 -9.73 -16.42
C ALA A 393 -1.42 -8.27 -16.52
N PHE A 394 -0.56 -7.41 -17.07
CA PHE A 394 -0.75 -5.97 -17.05
C PHE A 394 -1.51 -5.44 -18.27
N LYS A 395 -2.81 -5.27 -18.07
CA LYS A 395 -3.71 -4.52 -18.96
C LYS A 395 -3.92 -3.11 -18.40
N VAL A 396 -3.58 -2.09 -19.18
CA VAL A 396 -3.54 -0.70 -18.70
C VAL A 396 -4.40 0.24 -19.54
N SER A 397 -5.11 1.13 -18.86
CA SER A 397 -5.83 2.26 -19.43
C SER A 397 -5.04 3.54 -19.19
N ARG A 398 -4.95 4.39 -20.21
CA ARG A 398 -4.46 5.77 -20.10
C ARG A 398 -5.56 6.80 -19.82
N PRO A 399 -6.81 6.68 -20.35
CA PRO A 399 -7.88 7.52 -19.86
C PRO A 399 -8.28 7.14 -18.43
N LEU A 400 -8.84 8.10 -17.69
CA LEU A 400 -9.38 7.85 -16.35
C LEU A 400 -10.63 6.95 -16.43
N LEU A 401 -10.58 5.78 -15.79
CA LEU A 401 -11.68 4.82 -15.74
C LEU A 401 -12.11 4.57 -14.28
N PRO A 402 -13.42 4.49 -13.97
CA PRO A 402 -13.93 4.32 -12.62
C PRO A 402 -13.89 2.84 -12.19
N VAL A 403 -12.68 2.31 -12.01
CA VAL A 403 -12.45 0.93 -11.58
C VAL A 403 -11.77 0.88 -10.22
N PHE A 404 -12.35 0.12 -9.30
CA PHE A 404 -11.76 -0.17 -7.99
C PHE A 404 -10.74 -1.31 -8.12
N SER A 405 -9.65 -1.23 -7.36
CA SER A 405 -8.57 -2.21 -7.42
C SER A 405 -8.09 -2.57 -6.02
N GLN A 406 -7.55 -3.78 -5.86
CA GLN A 406 -6.89 -4.20 -4.63
C GLN A 406 -5.47 -3.63 -4.51
N SER A 407 -4.88 -3.28 -5.66
CA SER A 407 -3.57 -2.70 -5.77
C SER A 407 -3.63 -1.29 -6.32
N LYS A 408 -2.76 -0.45 -5.79
CA LYS A 408 -2.52 0.91 -6.25
C LYS A 408 -1.01 1.17 -6.17
N ASN A 409 -0.46 1.72 -7.23
CA ASN A 409 0.87 2.29 -7.20
C ASN A 409 0.74 3.78 -6.82
N ILE A 410 1.72 4.35 -6.13
CA ILE A 410 1.67 5.75 -5.67
C ILE A 410 1.38 6.74 -6.82
N ARG A 411 1.74 6.36 -8.05
CA ARG A 411 1.54 7.15 -9.26
C ARG A 411 0.62 6.49 -10.31
N ILE A 412 0.12 5.26 -10.09
CA ILE A 412 -0.72 4.47 -11.04
C ILE A 412 -1.88 3.81 -10.32
#